data_AF-A0A7V4KN97-F1
#
_entry.id   AF-A0A7V4KN97-F1
#
_cell.length_a   1.000
_cell.length_b   1.000
_cell.length_c   1.000
_cell.angle_alpha   90.00
_cell.angle_beta   90.00
_cell.angle_gamma   90.00
#
_symmetry.space_group_name_H-M   'P 1'
#
loop_
_entity.id
_entity.type
_entity.pdbx_description
1 polymer ?
#
loop_
_entity_poly.entity_id
_entity_poly.type
_entity_poly.pdbx_seq_one_letter_code
_entity_poly.pdbx_strand_id
1 'polypeptide(L)'
;MSRPLLALLALAAACGKPAGTSCGIAALAGPTSLLSAFSVPNTVLGSLPARLPPRVVARLATGPAYPAIVGRTDSLVVIGVEGALPAGTAPQFGVLVVDPQGAVRGVMLFEAARVEGAPVLGTVTVGPLSVPLLGLQVDPATFESPGCPSFPDSLLR
;
A
#
# COMPACT_ATOMS: atom_id res chain seq x y z
N MET A 1 11.00 55.70 -21.74
CA MET A 1 11.71 54.98 -20.65
C MET A 1 10.95 53.69 -20.38
N SER A 2 11.57 52.60 -20.78
CA SER A 2 11.04 51.26 -21.01
C SER A 2 10.93 50.45 -19.72
N ARG A 3 9.76 49.85 -19.49
CA ARG A 3 9.54 48.79 -18.50
C ARG A 3 9.05 47.52 -19.21
N PRO A 4 9.94 46.57 -19.54
CA PRO A 4 9.53 45.22 -19.88
C PRO A 4 10.33 44.24 -19.01
N LEU A 5 9.86 43.96 -17.79
CA LEU A 5 10.54 42.99 -16.91
C LEU A 5 9.57 42.11 -16.11
N LEU A 6 8.34 41.96 -16.60
CA LEU A 6 7.27 41.24 -15.88
C LEU A 6 6.58 40.15 -16.72
N ALA A 7 7.20 39.72 -17.82
CA ALA A 7 6.60 38.75 -18.75
C ALA A 7 7.36 37.43 -18.89
N LEU A 8 8.42 37.17 -18.10
CA LEU A 8 9.27 35.97 -18.27
C LEU A 8 9.11 34.87 -17.21
N LEU A 9 8.15 34.97 -16.28
CA LEU A 9 7.97 34.01 -15.19
C LEU A 9 6.80 33.03 -15.37
N ALA A 10 6.17 32.98 -16.55
CA ALA A 10 4.93 32.23 -16.77
C ALA A 10 5.07 31.00 -17.69
N LEU A 11 6.22 30.31 -17.72
CA LEU A 11 6.43 29.17 -18.64
C LEU A 11 6.96 27.86 -18.02
N ALA A 12 6.86 27.66 -16.70
CA ALA A 12 7.40 26.45 -16.06
C ALA A 12 6.33 25.52 -15.42
N ALA A 13 5.11 25.43 -15.96
CA ALA A 13 4.05 24.63 -15.35
C ALA A 13 3.23 23.79 -16.34
N ALA A 14 3.87 22.92 -17.13
CA ALA A 14 3.17 21.83 -17.82
C ALA A 14 4.14 20.77 -18.38
N CYS A 15 4.87 20.06 -17.50
CA CYS A 15 5.55 18.82 -17.87
C CYS A 15 5.30 17.77 -16.77
N GLY A 16 4.93 16.55 -17.18
CA GLY A 16 4.48 15.48 -16.31
C GLY A 16 5.40 15.24 -15.12
N LYS A 17 4.81 15.11 -13.93
CA LYS A 17 5.55 15.06 -12.66
C LYS A 17 6.39 13.79 -12.55
N PRO A 18 7.73 13.88 -12.48
CA PRO A 18 8.51 12.85 -11.81
C PRO A 18 8.10 12.83 -10.33
N ALA A 19 8.00 11.64 -9.73
CA ALA A 19 7.71 11.51 -8.30
C ALA A 19 8.72 12.35 -7.50
N GLY A 20 8.27 13.45 -6.92
CA GLY A 20 9.12 14.40 -6.22
C GLY A 20 9.74 13.78 -4.95
N THR A 21 10.84 14.36 -4.48
CA THR A 21 11.51 14.01 -3.22
C THR A 21 10.55 13.90 -2.02
N SER A 22 9.43 14.63 -2.03
CA SER A 22 8.36 14.55 -1.04
C SER A 22 7.63 13.21 -1.01
N CYS A 23 7.35 12.58 -2.17
CA CYS A 23 6.74 11.25 -2.19
C CYS A 23 7.73 10.17 -1.73
N GLY A 24 9.04 10.40 -1.88
CA GLY A 24 10.07 9.48 -1.37
C GLY A 24 10.05 9.38 0.16
N ILE A 25 9.92 10.49 0.87
CA ILE A 25 9.79 10.50 2.33
C ILE A 25 8.45 9.90 2.77
N ALA A 26 7.36 10.28 2.11
CA ALA A 26 6.03 9.72 2.38
C ALA A 26 5.97 8.20 2.21
N ALA A 27 6.68 7.67 1.21
CA ALA A 27 6.76 6.23 0.95
C ALA A 27 7.40 5.43 2.09
N LEU A 28 8.22 6.06 2.94
CA LEU A 28 8.83 5.42 4.10
C LEU A 28 8.00 5.59 5.39
N ALA A 29 7.32 6.74 5.53
CA ALA A 29 6.50 7.03 6.70
C ALA A 29 5.23 6.16 6.78
N GLY A 30 4.59 5.89 5.63
CA GLY A 30 3.38 5.08 5.60
C GLY A 30 3.53 3.68 6.19
N PRO A 31 4.51 2.87 5.74
CA PRO A 31 4.73 1.52 6.27
C PRO A 31 5.04 1.48 7.77
N THR A 32 5.80 2.45 8.31
CA THR A 32 6.10 2.49 9.75
C THR A 32 4.89 2.88 10.59
N SER A 33 4.03 3.78 10.09
CA SER A 33 2.72 4.06 10.69
C SER A 33 1.83 2.81 10.74
N LEU A 34 1.83 2.00 9.67
CA LEU A 34 1.06 0.74 9.64
C LEU A 34 1.58 -0.27 10.67
N LEU A 35 2.90 -0.43 10.79
CA LEU A 35 3.47 -1.31 11.83
C LEU A 35 3.12 -0.83 13.23
N SER A 36 3.15 0.49 13.46
CA SER A 36 2.80 1.09 14.75
C SER A 36 1.33 0.91 15.10
N ALA A 37 0.45 0.84 14.09
CA ALA A 37 -0.98 0.66 14.29
C ALA A 37 -1.33 -0.70 14.92
N PHE A 38 -0.48 -1.73 14.82
CA PHE A 38 -0.72 -3.01 15.50
C PHE A 38 -0.69 -2.90 17.03
N SER A 39 -0.05 -1.87 17.58
CA SER A 39 -0.03 -1.60 19.03
C SER A 39 -1.22 -0.76 19.49
N VAL A 40 -2.08 -0.32 18.58
CA VAL A 40 -3.26 0.50 18.89
C VAL A 40 -4.47 -0.43 19.09
N PRO A 41 -5.25 -0.26 20.16
CA PRO A 41 -6.46 -1.07 20.37
C PRO A 41 -7.48 -0.89 19.23
N ASN A 42 -8.15 -1.99 18.85
CA ASN A 42 -9.24 -2.02 17.87
C ASN A 42 -8.89 -1.64 16.41
N THR A 43 -7.61 -1.54 16.07
CA THR A 43 -7.17 -1.36 14.66
C THR A 43 -6.92 -2.69 13.97
N VAL A 44 -6.54 -3.74 14.71
CA VAL A 44 -6.23 -5.05 14.16
C VAL A 44 -7.52 -5.79 13.79
N LEU A 45 -7.61 -6.21 12.52
CA LEU A 45 -8.77 -6.96 12.02
C LEU A 45 -8.69 -8.43 12.48
N GLY A 46 -9.74 -8.90 13.16
CA GLY A 46 -9.92 -10.31 13.49
C GLY A 46 -10.61 -11.14 12.39
N SER A 47 -11.26 -10.46 11.43
CA SER A 47 -11.96 -11.08 10.31
C SER A 47 -11.87 -10.19 9.08
N LEU A 48 -12.10 -10.78 7.91
CA LEU A 48 -12.13 -10.05 6.64
C LEU A 48 -13.33 -9.07 6.58
N PRO A 49 -13.19 -7.95 5.86
CA PRO A 49 -14.34 -7.08 5.57
C PRO A 49 -15.37 -7.83 4.72
N ALA A 50 -16.64 -7.44 4.85
CA ALA A 50 -17.77 -8.13 4.22
C ALA A 50 -17.68 -8.19 2.69
N ARG A 51 -17.04 -7.19 2.07
CA ARG A 51 -16.81 -7.12 0.63
C ARG A 51 -15.33 -6.92 0.36
N LEU A 52 -14.78 -7.78 -0.49
CA LEU A 52 -13.44 -7.64 -1.02
C LEU A 52 -13.55 -7.36 -2.52
N PRO A 53 -12.84 -6.34 -3.04
CA PRO A 53 -12.77 -6.14 -4.47
C PRO A 53 -12.03 -7.32 -5.14
N PRO A 54 -12.31 -7.63 -6.42
CA PRO A 54 -11.63 -8.74 -7.12
C PRO A 54 -10.14 -8.45 -7.39
N ARG A 55 -9.75 -7.18 -7.35
CA ARG A 55 -8.39 -6.70 -7.57
C ARG A 55 -8.02 -5.66 -6.53
N VAL A 56 -6.76 -5.68 -6.11
CA VAL A 56 -6.17 -4.72 -5.18
C VAL A 56 -4.76 -4.38 -5.64
N VAL A 57 -4.18 -3.33 -5.04
CA VAL A 57 -2.75 -3.04 -5.20
C VAL A 57 -1.98 -3.68 -4.07
N ALA A 58 -0.93 -4.43 -4.40
CA ALA A 58 0.06 -4.90 -3.44
C ALA A 58 1.32 -4.03 -3.52
N ARG A 59 1.78 -3.49 -2.41
CA ARG A 59 2.95 -2.61 -2.35
C ARG A 59 4.01 -3.16 -1.44
N LEU A 60 5.26 -3.22 -1.91
CA LEU A 60 6.40 -3.41 -1.01
C LEU A 60 6.56 -2.17 -0.14
N ALA A 61 6.65 -2.38 1.19
CA ALA A 61 6.85 -1.30 2.17
C ALA A 61 7.99 -0.37 1.76
N THR A 62 9.11 -0.94 1.34
CA THR A 62 10.26 -0.23 0.79
C THR A 62 10.45 -0.58 -0.68
N GLY A 63 9.45 -0.27 -1.52
CA GLY A 63 9.58 -0.60 -2.94
C GLY A 63 8.40 -0.26 -3.84
N PRO A 64 8.36 -0.88 -5.02
CA PRO A 64 7.29 -0.70 -6.01
C PRO A 64 5.95 -1.27 -5.55
N ALA A 65 4.91 -0.86 -6.29
CA ALA A 65 3.57 -1.39 -6.18
C ALA A 65 3.22 -2.23 -7.42
N TYR A 66 2.38 -3.23 -7.21
CA TYR A 66 2.02 -4.27 -8.16
C TYR A 66 0.50 -4.45 -8.19
N PRO A 67 -0.07 -4.82 -9.34
CA PRO A 67 -1.43 -5.32 -9.37
C PRO A 67 -1.51 -6.66 -8.63
N ALA A 68 -2.65 -6.93 -8.00
CA ALA A 68 -2.90 -8.18 -7.31
C ALA A 68 -4.36 -8.61 -7.42
N ILE A 69 -4.56 -9.92 -7.48
CA ILE A 69 -5.87 -10.56 -7.61
C ILE A 69 -6.29 -11.10 -6.24
N VAL A 70 -7.56 -10.85 -5.88
CA VAL A 70 -8.15 -11.39 -4.67
C VAL A 70 -8.88 -12.68 -5.00
N GLY A 71 -8.39 -13.78 -4.45
CA GLY A 71 -9.01 -15.10 -4.51
C GLY A 71 -9.47 -15.59 -3.13
N ARG A 72 -10.09 -16.76 -3.11
CA ARG A 72 -10.48 -17.48 -1.89
C ARG A 72 -10.14 -18.96 -2.03
N THR A 73 -9.67 -19.56 -0.94
CA THR A 73 -9.44 -21.01 -0.81
C THR A 73 -9.99 -21.45 0.54
N ASP A 74 -10.93 -22.39 0.58
CA ASP A 74 -11.43 -23.01 1.83
C ASP A 74 -11.75 -21.99 2.95
N SER A 75 -12.44 -20.90 2.60
CA SER A 75 -12.82 -19.77 3.47
C SER A 75 -11.71 -18.79 3.87
N LEU A 76 -10.45 -19.02 3.47
CA LEU A 76 -9.34 -18.07 3.63
C LEU A 76 -9.17 -17.24 2.37
N VAL A 77 -8.76 -15.98 2.53
CA VAL A 77 -8.42 -15.11 1.40
C VAL A 77 -7.01 -15.40 0.90
N VAL A 78 -6.85 -15.35 -0.42
CA VAL A 78 -5.55 -15.44 -1.07
C VAL A 78 -5.36 -14.19 -1.93
N ILE A 79 -4.26 -13.48 -1.73
CA ILE A 79 -3.87 -12.34 -2.56
C ILE A 79 -2.76 -12.79 -3.49
N GLY A 80 -3.05 -12.94 -4.78
CA GLY A 80 -2.04 -13.26 -5.79
C GLY A 80 -1.43 -11.98 -6.36
N VAL A 81 -0.16 -11.70 -6.06
CA VAL A 81 0.55 -10.53 -6.59
C VAL A 81 1.05 -10.84 -7.99
N GLU A 82 0.72 -9.97 -8.93
CA GLU A 82 1.10 -10.09 -10.33
C GLU A 82 2.47 -9.47 -10.59
N GLY A 83 3.33 -10.19 -11.31
CA GLY A 83 4.69 -9.77 -11.65
C GLY A 83 5.77 -10.38 -10.75
N ALA A 84 6.99 -9.90 -10.93
CA ALA A 84 8.17 -10.35 -10.18
C ALA A 84 8.63 -9.25 -9.22
N LEU A 85 8.99 -9.67 -8.00
CA LEU A 85 9.65 -8.78 -7.05
C LEU A 85 11.10 -8.49 -7.49
N PRO A 86 11.70 -7.38 -7.05
CA PRO A 86 13.11 -7.13 -7.26
C PRO A 86 13.97 -8.28 -6.68
N ALA A 87 15.13 -8.52 -7.28
CA ALA A 87 16.03 -9.55 -6.80
C ALA A 87 16.47 -9.26 -5.35
N GLY A 88 16.45 -10.30 -4.49
CA GLY A 88 16.80 -10.17 -3.07
C GLY A 88 15.66 -9.70 -2.16
N THR A 89 14.50 -9.32 -2.71
CA THR A 89 13.32 -8.99 -1.90
C THR A 89 12.62 -10.27 -1.44
N ALA A 90 12.37 -10.38 -0.14
CA ALA A 90 11.74 -11.55 0.49
C ALA A 90 10.72 -11.13 1.54
N PRO A 91 9.49 -10.75 1.13
CA PRO A 91 8.42 -10.44 2.06
C PRO A 91 8.19 -11.61 3.01
N GLN A 92 7.89 -11.30 4.26
CA GLN A 92 7.61 -12.25 5.33
C GLN A 92 6.13 -12.24 5.73
N PHE A 93 5.42 -11.15 5.46
CA PHE A 93 3.98 -11.03 5.64
C PHE A 93 3.38 -9.88 4.82
N GLY A 94 2.07 -9.95 4.60
CA GLY A 94 1.27 -8.86 4.04
C GLY A 94 0.30 -8.28 5.06
N VAL A 95 -0.12 -7.04 4.85
CA VAL A 95 -1.13 -6.35 5.65
C VAL A 95 -2.23 -5.84 4.72
N LEU A 96 -3.42 -6.41 4.82
CA LEU A 96 -4.63 -5.88 4.21
C LEU A 96 -4.99 -4.59 4.94
N VAL A 97 -4.95 -3.46 4.22
CA VAL A 97 -5.33 -2.15 4.76
C VAL A 97 -6.76 -1.84 4.36
N VAL A 98 -7.58 -1.58 5.36
CA VAL A 98 -8.99 -1.23 5.22
C VAL A 98 -9.21 0.14 5.87
N ASP A 99 -10.04 0.99 5.28
CA ASP A 99 -10.40 2.26 5.89
C ASP A 99 -11.52 2.09 6.94
N PRO A 100 -11.82 3.11 7.77
CA PRO A 100 -12.87 3.02 8.78
C PRO A 100 -14.27 2.73 8.23
N GLN A 101 -14.49 2.93 6.93
CA GLN A 101 -15.74 2.66 6.22
C GLN A 101 -15.82 1.20 5.72
N GLY A 102 -14.76 0.41 5.92
CA GLY A 102 -14.67 -0.98 5.51
C GLY A 102 -14.23 -1.17 4.07
N ALA A 103 -13.78 -0.12 3.38
CA ALA A 103 -13.27 -0.23 2.01
C ALA A 103 -11.79 -0.64 2.02
N VAL A 104 -11.48 -1.64 1.20
CA VAL A 104 -10.10 -2.13 1.02
C VAL A 104 -9.29 -1.07 0.27
N ARG A 105 -8.16 -0.66 0.86
CA ARG A 105 -7.20 0.26 0.27
C ARG A 105 -6.15 -0.47 -0.54
N GLY A 106 -5.65 -1.59 -0.03
CA GLY A 106 -4.63 -2.41 -0.68
C GLY A 106 -3.93 -3.34 0.29
N VAL A 107 -2.82 -3.93 -0.15
CA VAL A 107 -1.99 -4.82 0.65
C VAL A 107 -0.57 -4.28 0.73
N MET A 108 -0.07 -4.04 1.94
CA MET A 108 1.32 -3.66 2.17
C MET A 108 2.15 -4.90 2.50
N LEU A 109 3.28 -5.12 1.83
CA LEU A 109 4.17 -6.25 1.98
C LEU A 109 5.42 -5.83 2.76
N PHE A 110 5.75 -6.58 3.81
CA PHE A 110 6.86 -6.29 4.69
C PHE A 110 7.90 -7.40 4.67
N GLU A 111 9.17 -7.02 4.67
CA GLU A 111 10.32 -7.93 4.75
C GLU A 111 10.83 -8.13 6.19
N ALA A 112 10.15 -7.51 7.16
CA ALA A 112 10.45 -7.65 8.58
C ALA A 112 9.77 -8.89 9.19
N ALA A 113 10.16 -9.27 10.41
CA ALA A 113 9.45 -10.30 11.15
C ALA A 113 7.97 -9.97 11.29
N ARG A 114 7.11 -10.99 11.15
CA ARG A 114 5.67 -10.85 11.33
C ARG A 114 5.36 -10.36 12.74
N VAL A 115 4.34 -9.50 12.85
CA VAL A 115 3.77 -9.08 14.14
C VAL A 115 3.16 -10.29 14.88
N GLU A 116 3.71 -10.59 16.05
CA GLU A 116 3.25 -11.70 16.89
C GLU A 116 1.83 -11.45 17.42
N GLY A 117 1.06 -12.52 17.56
CA GLY A 117 -0.32 -12.47 18.09
C GLY A 117 -1.36 -11.87 17.13
N ALA A 118 -0.97 -11.21 16.04
CA ALA A 118 -1.91 -10.67 15.06
C ALA A 118 -2.66 -11.80 14.31
N PRO A 119 -4.01 -11.76 14.21
CA PRO A 119 -4.78 -12.77 13.49
C PRO A 119 -4.38 -12.90 12.02
N VAL A 120 -4.36 -14.14 11.51
CA VAL A 120 -4.16 -14.42 10.08
C VAL A 120 -5.52 -14.40 9.39
N LEU A 121 -5.66 -13.52 8.39
CA LEU A 121 -6.87 -13.40 7.57
C LEU A 121 -6.80 -14.24 6.28
N GLY A 122 -5.60 -14.67 5.92
CA GLY A 122 -5.35 -15.40 4.69
C GLY A 122 -3.87 -15.46 4.34
N THR A 123 -3.58 -15.52 3.04
CA THR A 123 -2.22 -15.54 2.51
C THR A 123 -2.02 -14.55 1.38
N VAL A 124 -0.78 -14.13 1.18
CA VAL A 124 -0.31 -13.45 -0.02
C VAL A 124 0.65 -14.38 -0.75
N THR A 125 0.41 -14.60 -2.04
CA THR A 125 1.28 -15.37 -2.91
C THR A 125 1.97 -14.44 -3.88
N VAL A 126 3.30 -14.49 -3.91
CA VAL A 126 4.14 -13.68 -4.81
C VAL A 126 5.21 -14.57 -5.44
N GLY A 127 5.05 -14.90 -6.73
CA GLY A 127 5.89 -15.91 -7.38
C GLY A 127 5.84 -17.24 -6.60
N PRO A 128 6.99 -17.80 -6.15
CA PRO A 128 7.02 -19.03 -5.37
C PRO A 128 6.77 -18.82 -3.86
N LEU A 129 6.71 -17.58 -3.38
CA LEU A 129 6.57 -17.28 -1.95
C LEU A 129 5.09 -17.22 -1.57
N SER A 130 4.75 -17.81 -0.42
CA SER A 130 3.45 -17.65 0.22
C SER A 130 3.64 -17.21 1.67
N VAL A 131 3.06 -16.07 2.02
CA VAL A 131 3.25 -15.42 3.32
C VAL A 131 1.90 -15.10 3.97
N PRO A 132 1.81 -15.04 5.31
CA PRO A 132 0.57 -14.72 6.00
C PRO A 132 0.06 -13.31 5.66
N LEU A 133 -1.26 -13.18 5.51
CA LEU A 133 -1.96 -11.91 5.39
C LEU A 133 -2.56 -11.55 6.75
N LEU A 134 -2.16 -10.41 7.29
CA LEU A 134 -2.75 -9.75 8.45
C LEU A 134 -3.73 -8.66 7.98
N GLY A 135 -4.46 -8.03 8.90
CA GLY A 135 -5.34 -6.93 8.55
C GLY A 135 -5.33 -5.79 9.56
N LEU A 136 -5.44 -4.58 9.03
CA LEU A 136 -5.60 -3.35 9.79
C LEU A 136 -6.76 -2.53 9.24
N GLN A 137 -7.51 -1.93 10.17
CA GLN A 137 -8.44 -0.84 9.90
C GLN A 137 -7.79 0.47 10.37
N VAL A 138 -7.43 1.33 9.43
CA VAL A 138 -6.72 2.59 9.69
C VAL A 138 -7.22 3.70 8.76
N ASP A 139 -7.25 4.93 9.27
CA ASP A 139 -7.57 6.10 8.44
C ASP A 139 -6.43 6.33 7.43
N PRO A 140 -6.70 6.38 6.11
CA PRO A 140 -5.70 6.72 5.09
C PRO A 140 -4.87 7.96 5.41
N ALA A 141 -5.45 8.96 6.07
CA ALA A 141 -4.75 10.18 6.46
C ALA A 141 -3.58 9.94 7.43
N THR A 142 -3.51 8.80 8.12
CA THR A 142 -2.42 8.49 9.06
C THR A 142 -1.20 7.87 8.41
N PHE A 143 -1.30 7.37 7.18
CA PHE A 143 -0.20 6.68 6.49
C PHE A 143 0.01 7.12 5.04
N GLU A 144 -0.91 7.87 4.44
CA GLU A 144 -0.75 8.44 3.10
C GLU A 144 -0.53 9.95 3.17
N SER A 145 0.28 10.48 2.25
CA SER A 145 0.42 11.92 2.06
C SER A 145 -0.46 12.39 0.90
N PRO A 146 -1.05 13.60 0.98
CA PRO A 146 -1.82 14.17 -0.13
C PRO A 146 -1.01 14.17 -1.44
N GLY A 147 -1.53 13.51 -2.48
CA GLY A 147 -0.89 13.41 -3.79
C GLY A 147 0.18 12.31 -3.93
N CYS A 148 0.45 11.53 -2.88
CA CYS A 148 1.34 10.36 -2.91
C CYS A 148 0.59 9.13 -2.34
N PRO A 149 -0.33 8.52 -3.10
CA PRO A 149 -1.08 7.35 -2.63
C PRO A 149 -0.13 6.17 -2.41
N SER A 150 -0.31 5.44 -1.31
CA SER A 150 0.41 4.18 -1.09
C SER A 150 -0.06 3.14 -2.10
N PHE A 151 -1.36 3.13 -2.39
CA PHE A 151 -2.02 2.19 -3.29
C PHE A 151 -2.60 2.92 -4.51
N PRO A 152 -1.81 3.11 -5.60
CA PRO A 152 -2.27 3.85 -6.76
C PRO A 152 -3.30 3.07 -7.60
N ASP A 153 -4.50 3.64 -7.77
CA ASP A 153 -5.59 3.05 -8.58
C ASP A 153 -5.23 2.82 -10.06
N SER A 154 -4.16 3.44 -10.56
CA SER A 154 -3.66 3.21 -11.92
C SER A 154 -3.28 1.74 -12.18
N LEU A 155 -3.00 0.96 -11.13
CA LEU A 155 -2.67 -0.46 -11.22
C LEU A 155 -3.91 -1.37 -11.18
N LEU A 156 -5.12 -0.82 -11.03
CA LEU A 156 -6.37 -1.59 -10.97
C LEU A 156 -7.07 -1.70 -12.33
N ARG A 157 -6.50 -1.11 -13.39
CA ARG A 157 -7.08 -1.08 -14.75
C ARG A 157 -6.80 -2.34 -15.55
#